data_AF-A0AAV7WNV9-F1
#
_entry.id   AF-A0AAV7WNV9-F1
#
_cell.length_a   1.000
_cell.length_b   1.000
_cell.length_c   1.000
_cell.angle_alpha   90.00
_cell.angle_beta   90.00
_cell.angle_gamma   90.00
#
_symmetry.space_group_name_H-M   'P 1'
#
loop_
_entity.id
_entity.type
_entity.pdbx_description
1 polymer ?
#
loop_
_entity_poly.entity_id
_entity_poly.type
_entity_poly.pdbx_seq_one_letter_code
_entity_poly.pdbx_strand_id
1 'polypeptide(L)' 'SCQTCQASGKSGGKFKGPLQPFPVVSTPFERVGIDIVGPLDPKTAMVNRFILFLVDHATWYPEAITL' A
#
# COMPACT_ATOMS: atom_id res chain seq x y z
N SER A 1 0.57 -14.60 35.28
CA SER A 1 0.42 -14.01 33.93
C SER A 1 0.19 -15.14 32.93
N CYS A 2 -0.74 -15.01 31.97
CA CYS A 2 -1.04 -16.07 30.99
C CYS A 2 -0.78 -15.54 29.57
N GLN A 3 0.12 -16.18 28.83
CA GLN A 3 0.50 -15.78 27.46
C GLN A 3 -0.66 -15.96 26.47
N THR A 4 -1.40 -17.07 26.58
CA THR A 4 -2.57 -17.35 25.72
C THR A 4 -3.65 -16.28 25.87
N CYS A 5 -3.93 -15.83 27.10
CA CYS A 5 -4.89 -14.76 27.35
C CYS A 5 -4.39 -13.38 26.86
N GLN A 6 -3.07 -13.13 26.87
CA GLN A 6 -2.49 -11.88 26.38
C GLN A 6 -2.47 -11.81 24.85
N ALA A 7 -2.27 -12.94 24.15
CA ALA A 7 -2.30 -13.01 22.69
C ALA A 7 -3.72 -12.95 22.13
N SER A 8 -4.68 -13.62 22.78
CA SER A 8 -6.08 -13.69 22.34
C SER A 8 -6.95 -12.56 22.90
N GLY A 9 -6.47 -11.85 23.93
CA GLY A 9 -7.16 -10.72 24.52
C GLY A 9 -7.20 -9.53 23.55
N LYS A 10 -8.31 -8.79 23.54
CA LYS A 10 -8.37 -7.50 22.83
C LYS A 10 -7.20 -6.66 23.33
N SER A 11 -6.40 -6.12 22.41
CA SER A 11 -5.33 -5.18 22.75
C SER A 11 -5.98 -3.99 23.46
N GLY A 12 -5.97 -3.99 24.80
CA GLY A 12 -6.64 -2.96 25.60
C GLY A 12 -6.16 -1.59 25.16
N GLY A 13 -7.05 -0.81 24.55
CA GLY A 13 -6.90 0.62 24.31
C GLY A 13 -5.54 1.11 23.82
N LYS A 14 -4.80 0.35 23.00
CA LYS A 14 -3.59 0.88 22.37
C LYS A 14 -4.05 1.98 21.41
N PHE A 15 -3.94 3.23 21.84
CA PHE A 15 -4.17 4.37 20.97
C PHE A 15 -3.29 4.20 19.73
N LYS A 16 -3.91 4.26 18.54
CA LYS A 16 -3.14 4.34 17.30
C LYS A 16 -2.30 5.62 17.39
N GLY A 17 -1.00 5.51 17.14
CA GLY A 17 -0.14 6.68 17.06
C GLY A 17 -0.65 7.66 15.99
N PRO A 18 -0.30 8.96 16.10
CA PRO A 18 -0.72 9.94 15.11
C PRO A 18 -0.14 9.58 13.72
N LEU A 19 -0.97 9.72 12.69
CA LEU A 19 -0.50 9.66 11.31
C LEU A 19 0.55 10.74 11.09
N GLN A 20 1.68 10.37 10.48
CA GLN A 20 2.71 11.34 10.11
C GLN A 20 2.41 11.87 8.71
N PRO A 21 2.46 13.20 8.49
CA PRO A 21 2.28 13.76 7.16
C PRO A 21 3.39 13.28 6.24
N PHE A 22 3.04 13.00 5.00
CA PHE A 22 4.02 12.71 3.96
C PHE A 22 4.70 14.03 3.54
N PRO A 23 6.04 14.05 3.37
CA PRO A 23 6.74 15.27 2.97
C PRO A 23 6.31 15.72 1.58
N VAL A 24 6.31 17.02 1.34
CA VAL A 24 6.08 17.58 0.00
C VAL A 24 7.27 17.22 -0.88
N VAL A 25 6.99 16.60 -2.03
CA VAL A 25 7.98 16.28 -3.07
C VAL A 25 7.76 17.26 -4.21
N SER A 26 8.80 17.97 -4.63
CA SER A 26 8.70 19.00 -5.68
C SER A 26 9.39 18.61 -6.99
N THR A 27 10.28 17.64 -6.97
CA THR A 27 11.00 17.18 -8.16
C THR A 27 10.31 15.95 -8.74
N PRO A 28 9.90 15.95 -10.02
CA PRO A 28 9.33 14.77 -10.66
C PRO A 28 10.25 13.55 -10.54
N PHE A 29 9.65 12.39 -10.22
CA PHE A 29 10.32 11.10 -10.06
C PHE A 29 11.36 11.03 -8.92
N GLU A 30 11.41 12.02 -8.04
CA GLU A 30 12.26 11.97 -6.83
C GLU A 30 11.76 10.92 -5.84
N ARG A 31 10.44 10.72 -5.77
CA ARG A 31 9.82 9.70 -4.92
C ARG A 31 8.61 9.10 -5.60
N VAL A 32 8.62 7.77 -5.72
CA VAL A 32 7.54 7.00 -6.36
C VAL A 32 6.94 6.04 -5.35
N GLY A 33 5.61 6.05 -5.26
CA GLY A 33 4.84 5.02 -4.56
C GLY A 33 4.65 3.83 -5.48
N ILE A 34 4.93 2.62 -5.01
CA ILE A 34 4.76 1.37 -5.76
C ILE A 34 3.78 0.49 -5.00
N ASP A 35 2.80 -0.05 -5.72
CA ASP A 35 1.83 -1.00 -5.18
C ASP A 35 1.53 -2.11 -6.20
N ILE A 36 0.94 -3.20 -5.73
CA ILE A 36 0.48 -4.31 -6.57
C ILE A 36 -1.00 -4.54 -6.30
N VAL A 37 -1.80 -4.46 -7.37
CA VAL A 37 -3.23 -4.78 -7.33
C VAL A 37 -3.44 -6.20 -7.82
N GLY A 38 -4.08 -7.04 -7.02
CA GLY A 38 -4.55 -8.37 -7.42
C GLY A 38 -4.64 -9.38 -6.27
N PRO A 39 -4.91 -10.66 -6.58
CA PRO A 39 -5.14 -11.22 -7.92
C PRO A 39 -6.48 -10.77 -8.54
N LEU A 40 -6.47 -10.48 -9.84
CA LEU A 40 -7.66 -10.14 -10.62
C LEU A 40 -8.43 -11.41 -11.02
N ASP A 41 -9.74 -11.38 -10.78
CA ASP A 41 -10.70 -12.40 -11.22
C ASP A 41 -11.96 -11.71 -11.74
N PRO A 42 -12.27 -11.76 -13.06
CA PRO A 42 -11.59 -12.52 -14.10
C PRO A 42 -10.21 -11.94 -14.47
N LYS A 43 -9.36 -12.78 -15.06
CA LYS A 43 -8.04 -12.37 -15.59
C LYS A 43 -8.22 -11.31 -16.69
N THR A 44 -7.18 -10.51 -16.89
CA THR A 44 -7.13 -9.60 -18.05
C THR A 44 -7.11 -10.38 -19.37
N ALA A 45 -7.33 -9.68 -20.49
CA ALA A 45 -7.26 -10.26 -21.83
C ALA A 45 -5.92 -10.95 -22.14
N MET A 46 -4.83 -10.50 -21.50
CA MET A 46 -3.49 -11.06 -21.64
C MET A 46 -3.16 -12.13 -20.58
N VAL A 47 -4.16 -12.63 -19.85
CA VAL A 47 -4.01 -13.67 -18.80
C VAL A 47 -3.24 -13.17 -17.55
N ASN A 48 -2.86 -11.90 -17.53
CA ASN A 48 -2.27 -11.22 -16.37
C ASN A 48 -3.28 -11.15 -15.23
N ARG A 49 -2.78 -11.36 -14.01
CA ARG A 49 -3.56 -11.40 -12.76
C ARG A 49 -3.23 -10.26 -11.83
N PHE A 50 -2.17 -9.51 -12.10
CA PHE A 50 -1.76 -8.42 -11.24
C PHE A 50 -1.53 -7.16 -12.07
N ILE A 51 -1.58 -6.02 -11.38
CA ILE A 51 -1.19 -4.73 -11.93
C ILE A 51 -0.14 -4.16 -10.99
N LEU A 52 1.06 -3.92 -11.50
CA LEU A 52 2.06 -3.09 -10.84
C LEU A 52 1.68 -1.63 -11.08
N PHE A 53 1.43 -0.91 -9.99
CA PHE A 53 1.03 0.49 -10.01
C PHE A 53 2.12 1.37 -9.43
N LEU A 54 2.51 2.41 -10.16
CA LEU A 54 3.47 3.40 -9.74
C LEU A 54 2.84 4.79 -9.76
N VAL A 55 3.13 5.61 -8.75
CA VAL A 55 2.69 7.01 -8.70
C VAL A 55 3.86 7.90 -8.32
N ASP A 56 4.18 8.86 -9.17
CA ASP A 56 5.10 9.94 -8.81
C ASP A 56 4.46 10.88 -7.78
N HIS A 57 5.10 11.09 -6.64
CA HIS A 57 4.53 11.90 -5.56
C HIS A 57 4.61 13.41 -5.80
N ALA A 58 5.46 13.88 -6.72
CA ALA A 58 5.53 15.31 -7.04
C ALA A 58 4.41 15.76 -7.96
N THR A 59 4.11 14.97 -9.00
CA THR A 59 3.14 15.30 -10.04
C THR A 59 1.82 14.55 -9.92
N TRP A 60 1.77 13.51 -9.07
CA TRP A 60 0.69 12.54 -9.03
C TRP A 60 0.48 11.78 -10.35
N TYR A 61 1.51 11.72 -11.21
CA TYR A 61 1.49 10.96 -12.45
C TYR A 61 1.45 9.45 -12.18
N PRO A 62 0.45 8.72 -12.71
CA PRO A 62 0.34 7.28 -12.56
C PRO A 62 0.93 6.50 -13.75
N GLU A 63 1.57 5.37 -13.46
CA GLU A 63 2.00 4.38 -14.46
C GLU A 63 1.52 2.98 -14.02
N ALA A 64 0.83 2.26 -14.90
CA ALA A 64 0.26 0.95 -14.60
C ALA A 64 0.75 -0.11 -15.58
N ILE A 65 1.36 -1.17 -15.05
CA ILE A 65 1.94 -2.27 -15.83
C ILE A 65 1.23 -3.57 -15.45
N THR A 66 0.67 -4.28 -16.42
CA THR A 66 0.01 -5.57 -16.18
C THR A 66 1.03 -6.71 -16.05
N LEU A 67 0.87 -7.56 -15.04
CA LEU A 67 1.73 -8.71 -14.70
C LEU A 67 1.00 -10.06 -14.67
#